data_AF-A0A3D1HWG8-F1
#
_entry.id   AF-A0A3D1HWG8-F1
#
_cell.length_a   1.000
_cell.length_b   1.000
_cell.length_c   1.000
_cell.angle_alpha   90.00
_cell.angle_beta   90.00
_cell.angle_gamma   90.00
#
_symmetry.space_group_name_H-M   'P 1'
#
loop_
_entity.id
_entity.type
_entity.pdbx_description
1 polymer ?
#
loop_
_entity_poly.entity_id
_entity_poly.type
_entity_poly.pdbx_seq_one_letter_code
_entity_poly.pdbx_strand_id
1 'polypeptide(L)'
;MSERGEKMRGEIMPTIDKAKIKGEYLNGAYSELASTIGIDAVLRIHSKYRGTSMFFPIELFSREFILSQIVDEYNGHNIRQLATKYGYTEKWIRKILKENIDKED
;
A
#
# COMPACT_ATOMS: atom_id res chain seq x y z
N MET A 1 25.20 31.98 23.00
CA MET A 1 23.76 32.14 22.72
C MET A 1 23.61 32.95 21.45
N SER A 2 23.13 32.36 20.36
CA SER A 2 22.40 33.06 19.32
C SER A 2 21.59 32.03 18.55
N GLU A 3 20.28 32.15 18.68
CA GLU A 3 19.26 31.23 18.23
C GLU A 3 19.03 31.34 16.71
N ARG A 4 18.58 30.22 16.13
CA ARG A 4 17.62 30.13 15.02
C ARG A 4 18.06 30.62 13.64
N GLY A 5 18.34 29.63 12.80
CA GLY A 5 18.19 29.72 11.35
C GLY A 5 17.88 28.39 10.66
N GLU A 6 17.43 27.37 11.39
CA GLU A 6 17.06 26.06 10.83
C GLU A 6 15.62 26.10 10.28
N LYS A 7 15.44 26.81 9.16
CA LYS A 7 14.19 26.79 8.39
C LYS A 7 14.53 26.99 6.91
N MET A 8 14.90 25.95 6.16
CA MET A 8 14.82 25.94 4.69
C MET A 8 15.07 24.53 4.11
N ARG A 9 14.15 23.57 4.29
CA ARG A 9 14.05 22.37 3.41
C ARG A 9 12.62 21.80 3.26
N GLY A 10 11.66 22.22 4.07
CA GLY A 10 10.25 21.89 3.88
C GLY A 10 9.56 22.93 2.99
N GLU A 11 8.80 22.46 2.00
CA GLU A 11 7.81 23.26 1.25
C GLU A 11 8.36 24.29 0.24
N ILE A 12 8.88 23.77 -0.87
CA ILE A 12 8.74 24.47 -2.16
C ILE A 12 7.89 23.54 -3.02
N MET A 13 6.58 23.59 -2.82
CA MET A 13 5.67 23.49 -3.95
C MET A 13 5.34 24.94 -4.27
N PRO A 14 5.55 25.42 -5.51
CA PRO A 14 4.99 26.71 -5.90
C PRO A 14 3.51 26.71 -5.50
N THR A 15 3.02 27.86 -5.05
CA THR A 15 1.64 28.14 -4.61
C THR A 15 0.65 27.97 -5.77
N ILE A 16 0.66 26.82 -6.42
CA ILE A 16 -0.21 26.45 -7.51
C ILE A 16 -1.52 26.05 -6.85
N ASP A 17 -2.59 26.76 -7.18
CA ASP A 17 -3.94 26.36 -6.84
C ASP A 17 -4.14 24.90 -7.27
N LYS A 18 -4.34 24.00 -6.29
CA LYS A 18 -4.56 22.56 -6.56
C LYS A 18 -5.71 22.34 -7.55
N ALA A 19 -6.72 23.21 -7.52
CA ALA A 19 -7.86 23.22 -8.43
C ALA A 19 -7.52 23.51 -9.91
N LYS A 20 -6.33 24.03 -10.20
CA LYS A 20 -5.87 24.34 -11.57
C LYS A 20 -4.86 23.32 -12.10
N ILE A 21 -4.43 22.36 -11.27
CA ILE A 21 -3.51 21.31 -11.70
C ILE A 21 -4.30 20.34 -12.58
N LYS A 22 -3.84 20.13 -13.80
CA LYS A 22 -4.32 19.06 -14.68
C LYS A 22 -3.32 17.91 -14.66
N GLY A 23 -3.80 16.68 -14.83
CA GLY A 23 -2.94 15.49 -14.92
C GLY A 23 -1.88 15.62 -16.02
N GLU A 24 -2.22 16.29 -17.12
CA GLU A 24 -1.32 16.61 -18.24
C GLU A 24 -0.07 17.43 -17.85
N TYR A 25 -0.11 18.14 -16.71
CA TYR A 25 1.02 18.94 -16.22
C TYR A 25 1.96 18.14 -15.31
N LEU A 26 1.58 16.92 -14.95
CA LEU A 26 2.39 16.02 -14.13
C LEU A 26 3.28 15.18 -15.03
N ASN A 27 4.45 14.78 -14.52
CA ASN A 27 5.29 13.82 -15.25
C ASN A 27 4.54 12.49 -15.43
N GLY A 28 4.96 11.66 -16.40
CA GLY A 28 4.19 10.48 -16.84
C GLY A 28 3.66 9.60 -15.70
N ALA A 29 4.53 9.20 -14.77
CA ALA A 29 4.13 8.37 -13.63
C ALA A 29 3.14 9.09 -12.69
N TYR A 30 3.33 10.39 -12.41
CA TYR A 30 2.40 11.15 -11.59
C TYR A 30 1.07 11.45 -12.29
N SER A 31 1.05 11.55 -13.62
CA SER A 31 -0.18 11.70 -14.41
C SER A 31 -1.03 10.43 -14.38
N GLU A 32 -0.40 9.27 -14.55
CA GLU A 32 -1.05 7.96 -14.43
C GLU A 32 -1.59 7.74 -13.01
N LEU A 33 -0.77 8.03 -11.99
CA LEU A 33 -1.22 7.99 -10.60
C LEU A 33 -2.37 8.97 -10.37
N ALA A 34 -2.31 10.20 -10.90
CA ALA A 34 -3.36 11.19 -10.67
C ALA A 34 -4.68 10.79 -11.34
N SER A 35 -4.61 10.11 -12.48
CA SER A 35 -5.78 9.54 -13.16
C SER A 35 -6.38 8.37 -12.38
N THR A 36 -5.56 7.62 -11.65
CA THR A 36 -5.98 6.42 -10.89
C THR A 36 -6.51 6.76 -9.49
N ILE A 37 -5.80 7.61 -8.73
CA ILE A 37 -6.09 7.90 -7.31
C ILE A 37 -6.44 9.36 -7.03
N GLY A 38 -6.45 10.22 -8.05
CA GLY A 38 -6.73 11.65 -7.94
C GLY A 38 -5.50 12.52 -7.64
N ILE A 39 -5.57 13.78 -8.05
CA ILE A 39 -4.47 14.75 -7.93
C ILE A 39 -4.10 15.01 -6.47
N ASP A 40 -5.08 15.13 -5.57
CA ASP A 40 -4.81 15.39 -4.15
C ASP A 40 -3.99 14.28 -3.48
N ALA A 41 -4.27 13.02 -3.82
CA ALA A 41 -3.53 11.88 -3.29
C ALA A 41 -2.09 11.87 -3.81
N VAL A 42 -1.90 12.14 -5.10
CA VAL A 42 -0.58 12.25 -5.71
C VAL A 42 0.26 13.37 -5.10
N LEU A 43 -0.33 14.53 -4.85
CA LEU A 43 0.37 15.65 -4.21
C LEU A 43 0.83 15.28 -2.78
N ARG A 44 0.02 14.53 -2.03
CA ARG A 44 0.41 14.01 -0.70
C ARG A 44 1.58 13.03 -0.80
N ILE A 45 1.54 12.10 -1.77
CA ILE A 45 2.63 11.15 -2.01
C ILE A 45 3.92 11.90 -2.37
N HIS A 46 3.87 12.81 -3.34
CA HIS A 46 5.03 13.59 -3.74
C HIS A 46 5.58 14.43 -2.57
N SER A 47 4.71 15.10 -1.81
CA SER A 47 5.13 15.89 -0.65
C SER A 47 5.90 15.04 0.37
N LYS A 48 5.42 13.83 0.67
CA LYS A 48 6.00 12.95 1.69
C LYS A 48 7.23 12.17 1.21
N TYR A 49 7.28 11.78 -0.06
CA TYR A 49 8.26 10.82 -0.57
C TYR A 49 9.17 11.38 -1.68
N ARG A 50 9.06 12.67 -2.06
CA ARG A 50 9.97 13.27 -3.06
C ARG A 50 11.43 13.08 -2.68
N GLY A 51 12.26 12.74 -3.66
CA GLY A 51 13.69 12.47 -3.47
C GLY A 51 14.01 11.05 -2.96
N THR A 52 13.00 10.18 -2.83
CA THR A 52 13.19 8.76 -2.50
C THR A 52 12.79 7.86 -3.66
N SER A 53 13.46 6.71 -3.81
CA SER A 53 13.04 5.64 -4.73
C SER A 53 12.14 4.66 -3.99
N MET A 54 10.94 4.42 -4.51
CA MET A 54 9.99 3.43 -3.96
C MET A 54 9.77 2.32 -4.98
N PHE A 55 9.84 1.08 -4.51
CA PHE A 55 9.43 -0.10 -5.27
C PHE A 55 8.12 -0.59 -4.66
N PHE A 56 7.11 -0.81 -5.51
CA PHE A 56 5.86 -1.43 -5.09
C PHE A 56 6.01 -2.95 -5.20
N PRO A 57 5.95 -3.69 -4.08
CA PRO A 57 5.89 -5.15 -4.13
C PRO A 57 4.65 -5.62 -4.90
N ILE A 58 4.72 -6.84 -5.44
CA ILE A 58 3.56 -7.49 -6.05
C ILE A 58 2.51 -7.78 -4.98
N GLU A 59 2.96 -8.16 -3.79
CA GLU A 59 2.12 -8.41 -2.62
C GLU A 59 1.67 -7.09 -1.98
N LEU A 60 0.37 -6.83 -2.02
CA LEU A 60 -0.23 -5.65 -1.39
C LEU A 60 -0.32 -5.80 0.13
N PHE A 61 -0.61 -7.00 0.62
CA PHE A 61 -0.82 -7.28 2.04
C PHE A 61 0.36 -8.04 2.65
N SER A 62 0.60 -7.83 3.95
CA SER A 62 1.61 -8.60 4.66
C SER A 62 1.19 -10.08 4.76
N ARG A 63 2.20 -10.95 4.86
CA ARG A 63 1.96 -12.39 5.02
C ARG A 63 1.15 -12.66 6.27
N GLU A 64 1.45 -11.97 7.37
CA GLU A 64 0.78 -12.11 8.66
C GLU A 64 -0.71 -11.76 8.55
N PHE A 65 -1.04 -10.68 7.82
CA PHE A 65 -2.43 -10.29 7.60
C PHE A 65 -3.19 -11.32 6.77
N ILE A 66 -2.58 -11.85 5.70
CA ILE A 66 -3.20 -12.89 4.88
C ILE A 66 -3.43 -14.17 5.71
N LEU A 67 -2.45 -14.55 6.54
CA LEU A 67 -2.57 -15.72 7.41
C LEU A 67 -3.73 -15.59 8.39
N SER A 68 -3.85 -14.44 9.08
CA SER A 68 -4.96 -14.23 10.02
C SER A 68 -6.31 -14.29 9.29
N GLN A 69 -6.44 -13.64 8.13
CA GLN A 69 -7.67 -13.68 7.36
C GLN A 69 -8.04 -15.08 6.85
N ILE A 70 -7.06 -15.91 6.47
CA ILE A 70 -7.32 -17.30 6.08
C ILE A 70 -7.88 -18.12 7.24
N VAL A 71 -7.34 -17.93 8.45
CA VAL A 71 -7.81 -18.63 9.66
C VAL A 71 -9.21 -18.12 10.05
N ASP A 72 -9.41 -16.80 10.08
CA ASP A 72 -10.68 -16.16 10.44
C ASP A 72 -11.82 -16.53 9.49
N GLU A 73 -11.55 -16.65 8.19
CA GLU A 73 -12.55 -16.98 7.19
C GLU A 73 -12.77 -18.49 7.00
N TYR A 74 -11.97 -19.34 7.64
CA TYR A 74 -12.08 -20.78 7.47
C TYR A 74 -13.33 -21.34 8.15
N ASN A 75 -14.19 -22.02 7.38
CA ASN A 75 -15.45 -22.59 7.86
C ASN A 75 -15.45 -24.13 7.90
N GLY A 76 -14.27 -24.76 7.87
CA GLY A 76 -14.11 -26.21 7.86
C GLY A 76 -14.12 -26.85 6.47
N HIS A 77 -14.70 -26.21 5.45
CA HIS A 77 -14.93 -26.82 4.14
C HIS A 77 -14.55 -25.92 2.94
N ASN A 78 -14.23 -24.65 3.17
CA ASN A 78 -13.99 -23.64 2.12
C ASN A 78 -12.52 -23.51 1.65
N ILE A 79 -11.68 -24.54 1.83
CA ILE A 79 -10.25 -24.51 1.45
C ILE A 79 -10.04 -24.09 -0.01
N ARG A 80 -10.84 -24.64 -0.93
CA ARG A 80 -10.76 -24.33 -2.36
C ARG A 80 -11.10 -22.86 -2.64
N GLN A 81 -12.09 -22.32 -1.94
CA GLN A 81 -12.50 -20.92 -2.09
C GLN A 81 -11.41 -19.97 -1.58
N LEU A 82 -10.81 -20.28 -0.42
CA LEU A 82 -9.69 -19.52 0.14
C LEU A 82 -8.47 -19.55 -0.78
N ALA A 83 -8.15 -20.72 -1.34
CA ALA A 83 -7.07 -20.88 -2.32
C ALA A 83 -7.24 -19.95 -3.53
N THR A 84 -8.45 -19.92 -4.11
CA THR A 84 -8.75 -19.02 -5.24
C THR A 84 -8.76 -17.54 -4.83
N LYS A 85 -9.34 -17.21 -3.67
CA LYS A 85 -9.46 -15.82 -3.19
C LYS A 85 -8.09 -15.19 -2.91
N TYR A 86 -7.19 -15.94 -2.27
CA TYR A 86 -5.88 -15.45 -1.87
C TYR A 86 -4.76 -15.81 -2.88
N GLY A 87 -5.10 -16.50 -3.98
CA GLY A 87 -4.14 -16.84 -5.03
C GLY A 87 -3.10 -17.90 -4.64
N TYR A 88 -3.43 -18.77 -3.67
CA TYR A 88 -2.55 -19.83 -3.19
C TYR A 88 -3.02 -21.22 -3.58
N THR A 89 -2.13 -22.20 -3.47
CA THR A 89 -2.50 -23.61 -3.65
C THR A 89 -3.29 -24.12 -2.44
N GLU A 90 -4.24 -25.04 -2.67
CA GLU A 90 -4.97 -25.70 -1.58
C GLU A 90 -4.03 -26.38 -0.57
N LYS A 91 -2.88 -26.89 -1.04
CA LYS A 91 -1.82 -27.46 -0.19
C LYS A 91 -1.25 -26.44 0.80
N TRP A 92 -1.03 -25.20 0.35
CA TRP A 92 -0.52 -24.13 1.21
C TRP A 92 -1.56 -23.67 2.22
N ILE A 93 -2.82 -23.53 1.79
CA ILE A 93 -3.93 -23.22 2.70
C ILE A 93 -4.08 -24.29 3.79
N ARG A 94 -4.06 -25.58 3.43
CA ARG A 94 -4.07 -26.69 4.42
C ARG A 94 -2.90 -26.62 5.40
N LYS A 95 -1.70 -26.27 4.91
CA LYS A 95 -0.51 -26.12 5.75
C LYS A 95 -0.70 -25.00 6.77
N ILE A 96 -1.24 -23.86 6.35
CA ILE A 96 -1.51 -22.71 7.23
C ILE A 96 -2.53 -23.06 8.30
N LEU A 97 -3.64 -23.66 7.89
CA LEU A 97 -4.70 -24.05 8.81
C LEU A 97 -4.15 -25.03 9.86
N LYS A 98 -3.34 -26.00 9.43
CA LYS A 98 -2.67 -26.93 10.35
C LYS A 98 -1.72 -26.22 11.33
N GLU A 99 -0.89 -25.30 10.83
CA GLU A 99 0.11 -24.60 11.65
C GLU A 99 -0.49 -23.59 12.65
N ASN A 100 -1.74 -23.18 12.46
CA ASN A 100 -2.41 -22.17 13.29
C ASN A 100 -3.59 -22.71 14.11
N ILE A 101 -4.27 -23.77 13.66
CA ILE A 101 -5.35 -24.41 14.43
C ILE A 101 -4.79 -25.40 15.46
N ASP A 102 -3.68 -26.10 15.16
CA ASP A 102 -3.06 -27.05 16.10
C ASP A 102 -2.24 -26.36 17.23
N LYS A 103 -2.30 -25.02 17.36
CA LYS A 103 -1.62 -24.25 18.41
C LYS A 103 -2.54 -23.80 19.55
N GLU A 104 -3.82 -24.12 19.48
CA GLU A 104 -4.80 -23.82 20.54
C GLU A 104 -5.05 -25.00 21.51
N ASP A 105 -4.31 -26.13 21.36
CA ASP A 105 -4.31 -27.26 22.31
C ASP A 105 -3.02 -27.34 23.15
#